data_AF-A0A2G9XBQ1-F1
#
_entry.id   AF-A0A2G9XBQ1-F1
#
_cell.length_a   1.000
_cell.length_b   1.000
_cell.length_c   1.000
_cell.angle_alpha   90.00
_cell.angle_beta   90.00
_cell.angle_gamma   90.00
#
_symmetry.space_group_name_H-M   'P 1'
#
loop_
_entity.id
_entity.type
_entity.pdbx_description
1 polymer ?
#
loop_
_entity_poly.entity_id
_entity_poly.type
_entity_poly.pdbx_seq_one_letter_code
_entity_poly.pdbx_strand_id
1 'polypeptide(L)'
;MNERDKKSFNGLTPTEWASLSKNVWDDVSSPREPYQKEHGATYPIALADRIIRMYSNEGDIVFDPFVGVGTTVTSAYRQRRSGIGIELDEKFFTIANGVLKREKANFFDKEGGKLFHVIYNDDCRNLKKYLKESSIQLTFTSPPYANFIQRSLKDRQKVHKTSLIKYANNSTVKQYSQKAEDFGNLDYPDFLKEVKKILIDNLQVTKIGGYSVWVVKDYRDTKNKIPYIDFHSDLASVGKEAGWYYHDLIIWNQNFQRRLVLLGYPSVFYTNQNCSFIVILRKPYYNG
;
A
#
# COMPACT_ATOMS: atom_id res chain seq x y z
N MET A 1 3.02 39.77 6.44
CA MET A 1 3.49 38.39 6.70
C MET A 1 4.40 38.01 5.54
N ASN A 2 5.68 37.68 5.80
CA ASN A 2 6.65 37.41 4.74
C ASN A 2 6.23 36.15 3.97
N GLU A 3 6.28 36.11 2.64
CA GLU A 3 5.88 34.92 1.85
C GLU A 3 6.66 33.65 2.24
N ARG A 4 7.85 33.83 2.84
CA ARG A 4 8.73 32.78 3.34
C ARG A 4 8.22 32.06 4.62
N ASP A 5 7.20 32.59 5.29
CA ASP A 5 6.67 32.04 6.55
C ASP A 5 5.38 31.20 6.36
N LYS A 6 4.85 31.07 5.14
CA LYS A 6 3.71 30.17 4.88
C LYS A 6 4.18 28.72 4.98
N LYS A 7 3.83 28.06 6.09
CA LYS A 7 3.97 26.59 6.20
C LYS A 7 3.11 25.94 5.11
N SER A 8 3.70 24.98 4.38
CA SER A 8 2.96 24.15 3.43
C SER A 8 1.94 23.27 4.18
N PHE A 9 1.01 22.65 3.44
CA PHE A 9 -0.09 21.91 4.06
C PHE A 9 0.39 20.76 4.98
N ASN A 10 1.55 20.19 4.68
CA ASN A 10 2.18 19.07 5.38
C ASN A 10 3.40 19.53 6.21
N GLY A 11 3.59 20.84 6.38
CA GLY A 11 4.66 21.42 7.19
C GLY A 11 6.06 21.37 6.56
N LEU A 12 6.19 20.89 5.32
CA LEU A 12 7.46 20.89 4.59
C LEU A 12 7.95 22.29 4.23
N THR A 13 9.25 22.48 4.26
CA THR A 13 9.92 23.63 3.63
C THR A 13 9.86 23.54 2.11
N PRO A 14 10.03 24.65 1.36
CA PRO A 14 10.09 24.63 -0.10
C PRO A 14 11.14 23.66 -0.66
N THR A 15 12.31 23.55 -0.01
CA THR A 15 13.39 22.64 -0.42
C THR A 15 13.00 21.18 -0.24
N GLU A 16 12.40 20.82 0.89
CA GLU A 16 11.92 19.45 1.13
C GLU A 16 10.78 19.08 0.17
N TRP A 17 9.88 20.03 -0.08
CA TRP A 17 8.80 19.87 -1.05
C TRP A 17 9.34 19.57 -2.45
N ALA A 18 10.28 20.37 -2.93
CA ALA A 18 10.90 20.17 -4.25
C ALA A 18 11.69 18.85 -4.33
N SER A 19 12.30 18.40 -3.23
CA SER A 19 13.01 17.13 -3.20
C SER A 19 12.06 15.92 -3.29
N LEU A 20 10.92 16.00 -2.61
CA LEU A 20 9.90 14.94 -2.56
C LEU A 20 9.00 14.88 -3.80
N SER A 21 9.05 15.86 -4.71
CA SER A 21 8.19 15.91 -5.90
C SER A 21 8.62 14.97 -7.04
N LYS A 22 9.77 14.30 -6.92
CA LYS A 22 10.18 13.27 -7.89
C LYS A 22 9.17 12.13 -7.88
N ASN A 23 8.73 11.68 -9.05
CA ASN A 23 7.72 10.63 -9.18
C ASN A 23 8.30 9.25 -9.57
N VAL A 24 9.62 9.09 -9.58
CA VAL A 24 10.28 7.78 -9.71
C VAL A 24 11.23 7.59 -8.53
N TRP A 25 11.02 6.54 -7.74
CA TRP A 25 11.76 6.27 -6.50
C TRP A 25 12.48 4.94 -6.56
N ASP A 26 13.75 4.91 -6.16
CA ASP A 26 14.58 3.71 -6.05
C ASP A 26 15.22 3.54 -4.66
N ASP A 27 15.00 4.51 -3.77
CA ASP A 27 15.67 4.66 -2.47
C ASP A 27 14.77 4.38 -1.25
N VAL A 28 13.48 4.05 -1.47
CA VAL A 28 12.49 3.78 -0.40
C VAL A 28 12.45 2.33 0.05
N SER A 29 13.47 1.55 -0.32
CA SER A 29 13.49 0.11 -0.08
C SER A 29 14.42 -0.25 1.07
N SER A 30 13.98 -1.13 1.98
CA SER A 30 14.77 -1.59 3.13
C SER A 30 14.79 -3.12 3.23
N PRO A 31 15.78 -3.71 3.93
CA PRO A 31 15.71 -5.11 4.34
C PRO A 31 14.42 -5.39 5.11
N ARG A 32 13.88 -6.60 4.92
CA ARG A 32 12.68 -7.06 5.62
C ARG A 32 13.04 -7.79 6.91
N GLU A 33 12.36 -7.44 7.98
CA GLU A 33 12.38 -8.16 9.25
C GLU A 33 11.75 -9.56 9.14
N PRO A 34 12.06 -10.52 10.05
CA PRO A 34 11.50 -11.87 10.00
C PRO A 34 9.96 -11.91 9.93
N TYR A 35 9.28 -11.10 10.75
CA TYR A 35 7.81 -11.03 10.76
C TYR A 35 7.23 -10.44 9.46
N GLN A 36 7.97 -9.54 8.81
CA GLN A 36 7.59 -8.98 7.50
C GLN A 36 7.74 -10.03 6.40
N LYS A 37 8.75 -10.90 6.51
CA LYS A 37 8.93 -12.04 5.60
C LYS A 37 7.81 -13.06 5.77
N GLU A 38 7.32 -13.28 6.98
CA GLU A 38 6.21 -14.20 7.26
C GLU A 38 4.88 -13.76 6.63
N HIS A 39 4.62 -12.46 6.56
CA HIS A 39 3.49 -11.90 5.80
C HIS A 39 3.72 -11.92 4.28
N GLY A 40 4.97 -11.91 3.81
CA GLY A 40 5.31 -12.06 2.39
C GLY A 40 5.10 -10.82 1.50
N ALA A 41 4.14 -9.94 1.82
CA ALA A 41 3.81 -8.74 1.02
C ALA A 41 3.67 -7.45 1.85
N THR A 42 4.68 -7.10 2.62
CA THR A 42 4.74 -5.79 3.31
C THR A 42 5.56 -4.80 2.48
N TYR A 43 5.13 -3.54 2.45
CA TYR A 43 5.97 -2.45 1.96
C TYR A 43 6.94 -1.97 3.06
N PRO A 44 8.06 -1.31 2.69
CA PRO A 44 9.06 -0.81 3.64
C PRO A 44 8.55 0.36 4.50
N ILE A 45 9.10 0.52 5.70
CA ILE A 45 8.84 1.69 6.57
C ILE A 45 9.28 2.98 5.86
N ALA A 46 10.41 3.00 5.15
CA ALA A 46 10.87 4.19 4.44
C ALA A 46 9.88 4.67 3.37
N LEU A 47 9.18 3.75 2.71
CA LEU A 47 8.10 4.10 1.77
C LEU A 47 6.92 4.73 2.51
N ALA A 48 6.47 4.09 3.60
CA ALA A 48 5.39 4.61 4.43
C ALA A 48 5.72 6.00 4.99
N ASP A 49 6.96 6.16 5.47
CA ASP A 49 7.44 7.41 6.06
C ASP A 49 7.33 8.55 5.05
N ARG A 50 7.84 8.33 3.83
CA ARG A 50 7.78 9.31 2.75
C ARG A 50 6.36 9.68 2.36
N ILE A 51 5.47 8.71 2.18
CA ILE A 51 4.08 8.94 1.77
C ILE A 51 3.31 9.71 2.85
N ILE A 52 3.41 9.29 4.12
CA ILE A 52 2.73 9.99 5.22
C ILE A 52 3.23 11.42 5.34
N ARG A 53 4.54 11.65 5.18
CA ARG A 53 5.11 12.99 5.19
C ARG A 53 4.62 13.86 4.03
N MET A 54 4.46 13.27 2.85
CA MET A 54 3.99 13.99 1.66
C MET A 54 2.51 14.36 1.74
N TYR A 55 1.64 13.50 2.29
CA TYR A 55 0.19 13.64 2.17
C TYR A 55 -0.56 13.90 3.48
N SER A 56 0.13 14.13 4.60
CA SER A 56 -0.47 14.55 5.87
C SER A 56 0.43 15.48 6.68
N ASN A 57 -0.16 16.22 7.63
CA ASN A 57 0.57 17.03 8.60
C ASN A 57 0.67 16.32 9.96
N GLU A 58 1.50 16.83 10.88
CA GLU A 58 1.50 16.37 12.28
C GLU A 58 0.10 16.53 12.89
N GLY A 59 -0.33 15.55 13.69
CA GLY A 59 -1.66 15.51 14.29
C GLY A 59 -2.79 14.96 13.40
N ASP A 60 -2.58 14.82 12.09
CA ASP A 60 -3.56 14.20 11.21
C ASP A 60 -3.76 12.69 11.50
N ILE A 61 -4.87 12.15 11.01
CA ILE A 61 -5.20 10.73 11.10
C ILE A 61 -4.85 10.04 9.77
N VAL A 62 -4.04 8.99 9.87
CA VAL A 62 -3.68 8.07 8.78
C VAL A 62 -4.41 6.75 8.98
N PHE A 63 -5.01 6.23 7.91
CA PHE A 63 -5.79 5.00 7.93
C PHE A 63 -5.21 3.94 6.97
N ASP A 64 -5.25 2.67 7.37
CA ASP A 64 -4.95 1.53 6.51
C ASP A 64 -6.04 0.43 6.63
N PRO A 65 -6.87 0.20 5.59
CA PRO A 65 -7.88 -0.85 5.59
C PRO A 65 -7.31 -2.27 5.50
N PHE A 66 -6.02 -2.43 5.18
CA PHE A 66 -5.35 -3.72 4.99
C PHE A 66 -4.00 -3.71 5.72
N VAL A 67 -4.02 -3.42 7.02
CA VAL A 67 -2.82 -2.98 7.75
C VAL A 67 -1.73 -4.06 7.85
N GLY A 68 -2.07 -5.34 7.67
CA GLY A 68 -1.13 -6.45 7.67
C GLY A 68 -0.34 -6.50 8.97
N VAL A 69 0.97 -6.28 8.88
CA VAL A 69 1.87 -6.28 10.04
C VAL A 69 2.05 -4.92 10.73
N GLY A 70 1.26 -3.89 10.38
CA GLY A 70 1.27 -2.62 11.10
C GLY A 70 2.09 -1.48 10.51
N THR A 71 2.69 -1.65 9.32
CA THR A 71 3.68 -0.69 8.77
C THR A 71 3.15 0.75 8.70
N THR A 72 1.93 0.98 8.19
CA THR A 72 1.32 2.32 8.13
C THR A 72 1.12 2.92 9.51
N VAL A 73 0.53 2.17 10.45
CA VAL A 73 0.23 2.68 11.80
C VAL A 73 1.51 2.95 12.59
N THR A 74 2.54 2.12 12.43
CA THR A 74 3.87 2.35 13.01
C THR A 74 4.53 3.61 12.45
N SER A 75 4.47 3.82 11.13
CA SER A 75 5.03 5.02 10.50
C SER A 75 4.27 6.30 10.91
N ALA A 76 2.94 6.23 11.01
CA ALA A 76 2.12 7.33 11.52
C ALA A 76 2.56 7.74 12.93
N TYR A 77 2.75 6.75 13.82
CA TYR A 77 3.25 6.97 15.17
C TYR A 77 4.61 7.68 15.18
N ARG A 78 5.59 7.15 14.45
CA ARG A 78 6.95 7.72 14.39
C ARG A 78 6.98 9.16 13.87
N GLN A 79 5.98 9.53 13.08
CA GLN A 79 5.85 10.86 12.52
C GLN A 79 4.82 11.73 13.24
N ARG A 80 4.34 11.36 14.44
CA ARG A 80 3.38 12.17 15.22
C ARG A 80 2.04 12.40 14.50
N ARG A 81 1.55 11.40 13.78
CA ARG A 81 0.18 11.31 13.25
C ARG A 81 -0.57 10.25 14.02
N SER A 82 -1.89 10.37 14.18
CA SER A 82 -2.68 9.25 14.69
C SER A 82 -2.82 8.17 13.61
N GLY A 83 -2.88 6.90 14.02
CA GLY A 83 -2.93 5.76 13.10
C GLY A 83 -4.10 4.83 13.39
N ILE A 84 -4.88 4.49 12.37
CA ILE A 84 -5.96 3.51 12.47
C ILE A 84 -5.72 2.41 11.43
N GLY A 85 -5.76 1.15 11.84
CA GLY A 85 -5.63 0.01 10.95
C GLY A 85 -6.77 -1.01 11.12
N ILE A 86 -7.14 -1.69 10.05
CA ILE A 86 -8.02 -2.86 10.09
C ILE A 86 -7.28 -4.06 9.48
N GLU A 87 -7.35 -5.21 10.15
CA GLU A 87 -6.77 -6.47 9.69
C GLU A 87 -7.76 -7.61 9.88
N LEU A 88 -8.03 -8.37 8.82
CA LEU A 88 -8.99 -9.48 8.84
C LEU A 88 -8.41 -10.73 9.52
N ASP A 89 -7.13 -10.98 9.34
CA ASP A 89 -6.46 -12.17 9.87
C ASP A 89 -5.95 -11.94 11.30
N GLU A 90 -6.46 -12.74 12.24
CA GLU A 90 -6.14 -12.62 13.67
C GLU A 90 -4.63 -12.76 13.96
N LYS A 91 -3.92 -13.58 13.18
CA LYS A 91 -2.47 -13.76 13.35
C LYS A 91 -1.74 -12.48 12.98
N PHE A 92 -2.07 -11.87 11.83
CA PHE A 92 -1.42 -10.62 11.41
C PHE A 92 -1.82 -9.44 12.30
N PHE A 93 -3.08 -9.39 12.73
CA PHE A 93 -3.55 -8.46 13.75
C PHE A 93 -2.71 -8.55 15.04
N THR A 94 -2.44 -9.76 15.53
CA THR A 94 -1.63 -9.99 16.74
C THR A 94 -0.20 -9.53 16.54
N ILE A 95 0.41 -9.83 15.39
CA ILE A 95 1.76 -9.37 15.04
C ILE A 95 1.82 -7.85 15.00
N ALA A 96 0.87 -7.20 14.31
CA ALA A 96 0.83 -5.75 14.14
C ALA A 96 0.68 -5.02 15.48
N ASN A 97 -0.20 -5.51 16.36
CA ASN A 97 -0.32 -4.98 17.71
C ASN A 97 0.98 -5.16 18.52
N GLY A 98 1.65 -6.30 18.39
CA GLY A 98 2.95 -6.54 19.03
C GLY A 98 4.03 -5.57 18.56
N VAL A 99 4.10 -5.29 17.25
CA VAL A 99 5.02 -4.31 16.66
C VAL A 99 4.71 -2.91 17.22
N LEU A 100 3.46 -2.47 17.15
CA LEU A 100 3.05 -1.15 17.64
C LEU A 100 3.34 -0.95 19.13
N LYS A 101 3.11 -1.97 19.97
CA LYS A 101 3.44 -1.92 21.40
C LYS A 101 4.95 -1.75 21.65
N ARG A 102 5.80 -2.47 20.92
CA ARG A 102 7.26 -2.34 21.03
C ARG A 102 7.74 -0.95 20.60
N GLU A 103 7.21 -0.43 19.50
CA GLU A 103 7.54 0.91 19.03
C GLU A 103 7.18 1.98 20.06
N LYS A 104 5.99 1.89 20.66
CA LYS A 104 5.56 2.82 21.73
C LYS A 104 6.40 2.72 23.00
N ALA A 105 6.93 1.54 23.32
CA ALA A 105 7.81 1.37 24.49
C ALA A 105 9.20 2.01 24.26
N ASN A 106 9.66 2.06 23.01
CA ASN A 106 10.97 2.61 22.65
C ASN A 106 10.97 4.13 22.48
N PHE A 107 9.80 4.73 22.19
CA PHE A 107 9.65 6.17 22.04
C PHE A 107 8.97 6.77 23.27
N PHE A 108 9.73 7.53 24.07
CA PHE A 108 9.17 8.36 25.13
C PHE A 108 8.47 9.57 24.50
N ASP A 109 7.14 9.57 24.53
CA ASP A 109 6.34 10.71 24.09
C ASP A 109 6.51 11.85 25.10
N LYS A 110 7.27 12.89 24.71
CA LYS A 110 7.59 14.05 25.58
C LYS A 110 6.54 15.17 25.50
N GLU A 111 5.55 15.11 24.62
CA GLU A 111 4.55 16.16 24.47
C GLU A 111 3.11 15.60 24.46
N GLY A 112 2.28 16.17 25.33
CA GLY A 112 0.92 15.73 25.66
C GLY A 112 -0.15 16.04 24.61
N GLY A 113 0.06 15.65 23.35
CA GLY A 113 -1.02 15.50 22.38
C GLY A 113 -1.73 14.15 22.59
N LYS A 114 -3.07 14.12 22.58
CA LYS A 114 -3.84 12.85 22.58
C LYS A 114 -3.77 12.17 21.20
N LEU A 115 -2.56 11.85 20.71
CA LEU A 115 -2.41 10.98 19.55
C LEU A 115 -2.84 9.56 19.91
N PHE A 116 -3.50 8.88 18.99
CA PHE A 116 -3.96 7.52 19.21
C PHE A 116 -3.56 6.62 18.05
N HIS A 117 -3.26 5.37 18.39
CA HIS A 117 -2.83 4.37 17.42
C HIS A 117 -3.51 3.07 17.78
N VAL A 118 -4.41 2.63 16.90
CA VAL A 118 -5.29 1.48 17.12
C VAL A 118 -5.36 0.63 15.87
N ILE A 119 -5.37 -0.68 16.08
CA ILE A 119 -5.60 -1.66 15.04
C ILE A 119 -6.81 -2.50 15.47
N TYR A 120 -7.73 -2.75 14.56
CA TYR A 120 -8.94 -3.55 14.80
C TYR A 120 -8.85 -4.87 14.03
N ASN A 121 -9.28 -5.96 14.65
CA ASN A 121 -9.48 -7.23 13.96
C ASN A 121 -10.92 -7.30 13.44
N ASP A 122 -11.15 -6.83 12.23
CA ASP A 122 -12.45 -6.80 11.57
C ASP A 122 -12.23 -6.86 10.05
N ASP A 123 -13.31 -7.01 9.30
CA ASP A 123 -13.36 -6.80 7.86
C ASP A 123 -13.25 -5.30 7.53
N CYS A 124 -12.44 -4.95 6.52
CA CYS A 124 -12.28 -3.56 6.10
C CYS A 124 -13.58 -2.91 5.60
N ARG A 125 -14.56 -3.70 5.14
CA ARG A 125 -15.91 -3.24 4.78
C ARG A 125 -16.66 -2.62 5.96
N ASN A 126 -16.20 -2.89 7.19
CA ASN A 126 -16.76 -2.32 8.42
C ASN A 126 -16.10 -1.00 8.86
N LEU A 127 -15.29 -0.35 8.02
CA LEU A 127 -14.51 0.84 8.40
C LEU A 127 -15.33 1.96 9.05
N LYS A 128 -16.61 2.14 8.68
CA LYS A 128 -17.49 3.18 9.22
C LYS A 128 -17.86 2.99 10.69
N LYS A 129 -17.65 1.78 11.25
CA LYS A 129 -17.78 1.55 12.70
C LYS A 129 -16.68 2.28 13.49
N TYR A 130 -15.53 2.51 12.86
CA TYR A 130 -14.31 3.00 13.51
C TYR A 130 -13.92 4.41 13.08
N LEU A 131 -14.40 4.85 11.92
CA LEU A 131 -14.06 6.13 11.31
C LEU A 131 -15.29 7.02 11.18
N LYS A 132 -15.16 8.28 11.61
CA LYS A 132 -16.18 9.30 11.38
C LYS A 132 -16.04 9.86 9.96
N GLU A 133 -17.13 10.40 9.42
CA GLU A 133 -17.08 11.15 8.17
C GLU A 133 -16.07 12.29 8.25
N SER A 134 -15.36 12.52 7.14
CA SER A 134 -14.36 13.60 7.00
C SER A 134 -13.35 13.69 8.16
N SER A 135 -12.94 12.56 8.73
CA SER A 135 -12.01 12.52 9.88
C SER A 135 -10.56 12.21 9.48
N ILE A 136 -10.33 11.44 8.42
CA ILE A 136 -8.98 11.03 8.03
C ILE A 136 -8.39 11.97 6.99
N GLN A 137 -7.07 12.20 7.07
CA GLN A 137 -6.35 12.97 6.05
C GLN A 137 -5.84 12.09 4.92
N LEU A 138 -5.36 10.89 5.28
CA LEU A 138 -4.67 9.99 4.37
C LEU A 138 -5.10 8.56 4.63
N THR A 139 -5.52 7.87 3.57
CA THR A 139 -5.47 6.41 3.52
C THR A 139 -4.19 5.99 2.83
N PHE A 140 -3.41 5.11 3.44
CA PHE A 140 -2.21 4.54 2.82
C PHE A 140 -2.22 3.04 2.97
N THR A 141 -2.21 2.31 1.85
CA THR A 141 -2.42 0.86 1.88
C THR A 141 -1.81 0.12 0.70
N SER A 142 -1.86 -1.20 0.78
CA SER A 142 -1.60 -2.14 -0.30
C SER A 142 -2.68 -3.22 -0.23
N PRO A 143 -3.47 -3.48 -1.28
CA PRO A 143 -4.51 -4.50 -1.24
C PRO A 143 -3.94 -5.93 -1.13
N PRO A 144 -4.72 -6.88 -0.61
CA PRO A 144 -4.34 -8.29 -0.54
C PRO A 144 -4.46 -8.95 -1.93
N TYR A 145 -3.37 -9.01 -2.68
CA TYR A 145 -3.28 -9.55 -4.05
C TYR A 145 -3.52 -11.07 -4.22
N ALA A 146 -3.99 -11.78 -3.18
CA ALA A 146 -3.60 -13.18 -2.96
C ALA A 146 -3.86 -14.13 -4.15
N ASN A 147 -4.95 -13.96 -4.90
CA ASN A 147 -5.28 -14.84 -6.02
C ASN A 147 -4.43 -14.62 -7.28
N PHE A 148 -4.01 -13.39 -7.56
CA PHE A 148 -3.31 -13.05 -8.81
C PHE A 148 -1.80 -13.32 -8.72
N ILE A 149 -1.20 -13.05 -7.55
CA ILE A 149 0.25 -13.24 -7.33
C ILE A 149 0.60 -14.72 -7.11
N GLN A 150 -0.25 -15.52 -6.47
CA GLN A 150 0.02 -16.95 -6.27
C GLN A 150 -0.02 -17.77 -7.57
N ARG A 151 -0.93 -17.41 -8.49
CA ARG A 151 -1.08 -18.11 -9.77
C ARG A 151 0.12 -17.86 -10.69
N SER A 152 0.68 -16.65 -10.66
CA SER A 152 1.94 -16.30 -11.35
C SER A 152 3.16 -17.12 -10.87
N LEU A 153 3.15 -17.66 -9.65
CA LEU A 153 4.31 -18.37 -9.08
C LEU A 153 4.26 -19.89 -9.30
N LYS A 154 3.06 -20.51 -9.35
CA LYS A 154 2.91 -21.95 -9.64
C LYS A 154 3.36 -22.32 -11.06
N ASP A 155 3.14 -21.45 -12.05
CA ASP A 155 3.58 -21.68 -13.44
C ASP A 155 5.11 -21.57 -13.62
N ARG A 156 5.81 -20.86 -12.73
CA ARG A 156 7.26 -20.66 -12.78
C ARG A 156 8.07 -21.85 -12.26
N GLN A 157 7.43 -22.84 -11.62
CA GLN A 157 8.10 -24.07 -11.16
C GLN A 157 8.28 -25.12 -12.28
N LYS A 158 7.70 -24.93 -13.47
CA LYS A 158 7.70 -25.93 -14.56
C LYS A 158 8.75 -25.69 -15.66
N VAL A 159 9.84 -24.94 -15.42
CA VAL A 159 10.82 -24.62 -16.46
C VAL A 159 12.21 -25.19 -16.16
N HIS A 160 12.66 -26.04 -17.10
CA HIS A 160 13.95 -26.74 -17.31
C HIS A 160 15.07 -26.66 -16.26
N LYS A 161 15.44 -27.84 -15.72
CA LYS A 161 16.52 -28.08 -14.73
C LYS A 161 17.97 -27.94 -15.25
N THR A 162 18.21 -27.49 -16.49
CA THR A 162 19.53 -27.62 -17.15
C THR A 162 20.19 -26.32 -17.65
N SER A 163 19.67 -25.13 -17.33
CA SER A 163 20.37 -23.89 -17.70
C SER A 163 21.48 -23.52 -16.70
N LEU A 164 22.61 -23.02 -17.21
CA LEU A 164 23.75 -22.50 -16.45
C LEU A 164 23.42 -21.26 -15.59
N ILE A 165 22.20 -20.73 -15.70
CA ILE A 165 21.67 -19.62 -14.91
C ILE A 165 20.89 -20.24 -13.75
N LYS A 166 21.45 -20.19 -12.53
CA LYS A 166 20.80 -20.71 -11.31
C LYS A 166 19.40 -20.10 -11.13
N TYR A 167 18.37 -20.94 -11.28
CA TYR A 167 16.96 -20.70 -10.94
C TYR A 167 16.75 -20.58 -9.41
N ALA A 168 17.35 -19.58 -8.77
CA ALA A 168 17.10 -19.34 -7.36
C ALA A 168 15.87 -18.45 -7.20
N ASN A 169 14.72 -19.01 -6.82
CA ASN A 169 13.58 -18.22 -6.40
C ASN A 169 12.86 -18.86 -5.20
N ASN A 170 13.24 -18.45 -3.99
CA ASN A 170 12.66 -18.90 -2.71
C ASN A 170 11.49 -18.00 -2.25
N SER A 171 10.73 -17.40 -3.18
CA SER A 171 9.61 -16.52 -2.83
C SER A 171 8.33 -17.32 -2.66
N THR A 172 8.15 -18.00 -1.52
CA THR A 172 6.90 -18.68 -1.13
C THR A 172 5.92 -17.67 -0.54
N VAL A 173 5.13 -17.00 -1.37
CA VAL A 173 3.98 -16.23 -0.88
C VAL A 173 2.88 -17.23 -0.52
N LYS A 174 2.68 -17.47 0.78
CA LYS A 174 1.60 -18.33 1.30
C LYS A 174 0.23 -17.67 1.06
N GLN A 175 -0.82 -18.47 0.92
CA GLN A 175 -2.19 -17.98 0.94
C GLN A 175 -2.50 -17.38 2.30
N TYR A 176 -2.92 -16.11 2.28
CA TYR A 176 -3.17 -15.30 3.46
C TYR A 176 -4.29 -15.91 4.29
N SER A 177 -5.41 -16.28 3.65
CA SER A 177 -6.55 -16.92 4.29
C SER A 177 -7.40 -17.74 3.30
N GLN A 178 -8.21 -18.67 3.81
CA GLN A 178 -9.27 -19.37 3.06
C GLN A 178 -10.66 -18.75 3.29
N LYS A 179 -10.74 -17.65 4.05
CA LYS A 179 -12.00 -16.95 4.35
C LYS A 179 -12.62 -16.37 3.07
N ALA A 180 -13.94 -16.50 2.93
CA ALA A 180 -14.67 -15.98 1.76
C ALA A 180 -14.63 -14.44 1.69
N GLU A 181 -14.45 -13.80 2.84
CA GLU A 181 -14.37 -12.37 3.01
C GLU A 181 -13.01 -11.79 2.60
N ASP A 182 -11.97 -12.64 2.48
CA ASP A 182 -10.65 -12.20 2.05
C ASP A 182 -10.68 -11.83 0.55
N PHE A 183 -10.41 -10.55 0.27
CA PHE A 183 -10.31 -10.01 -1.08
C PHE A 183 -9.30 -10.77 -1.94
N GLY A 184 -8.31 -11.37 -1.30
CA GLY A 184 -7.34 -12.25 -1.93
C GLY A 184 -7.95 -13.50 -2.56
N ASN A 185 -9.18 -13.88 -2.22
CA ASN A 185 -9.87 -15.07 -2.75
C ASN A 185 -10.87 -14.75 -3.88
N LEU A 186 -11.05 -13.48 -4.25
CA LEU A 186 -11.95 -13.06 -5.34
C LEU A 186 -11.31 -13.22 -6.73
N ASP A 187 -12.15 -13.30 -7.77
CA ASP A 187 -11.69 -13.13 -9.15
C ASP A 187 -11.47 -11.65 -9.47
N TYR A 188 -10.87 -11.34 -10.63
CA TYR A 188 -10.43 -9.97 -10.90
C TYR A 188 -11.59 -8.97 -11.04
N PRO A 189 -12.66 -9.27 -11.80
CA PRO A 189 -13.82 -8.38 -11.86
C PRO A 189 -14.50 -8.17 -10.51
N ASP A 190 -14.70 -9.21 -9.71
CA ASP A 190 -15.36 -9.07 -8.40
C ASP A 190 -14.45 -8.37 -7.40
N PHE A 191 -13.14 -8.60 -7.47
CA PHE A 191 -12.15 -7.84 -6.71
C PHE A 191 -12.25 -6.34 -7.00
N LEU A 192 -12.33 -5.93 -8.27
CA LEU A 192 -12.49 -4.51 -8.64
C LEU A 192 -13.81 -3.93 -8.12
N LYS A 193 -14.91 -4.70 -8.14
CA LYS A 193 -16.19 -4.26 -7.55
C LYS A 193 -16.08 -4.02 -6.04
N GLU A 194 -15.41 -4.91 -5.32
CA GLU A 194 -15.20 -4.74 -3.88
C GLU A 194 -14.24 -3.59 -3.57
N VAL A 195 -13.17 -3.41 -4.35
CA VAL A 195 -12.27 -2.25 -4.25
C VAL A 195 -13.04 -0.94 -4.45
N LYS A 196 -13.99 -0.90 -5.41
CA LYS A 196 -14.85 0.28 -5.63
C LYS A 196 -15.67 0.62 -4.38
N LYS A 197 -16.28 -0.37 -3.73
CA LYS A 197 -17.04 -0.17 -2.49
C LYS A 197 -16.16 0.42 -1.39
N ILE A 198 -14.96 -0.15 -1.21
CA ILE A 198 -13.99 0.37 -0.24
C ILE A 198 -13.60 1.81 -0.58
N LEU A 199 -13.34 2.14 -1.84
CA LEU A 199 -13.00 3.51 -2.26
C LEU A 199 -14.15 4.50 -2.03
N ILE A 200 -15.41 4.08 -2.21
CA ILE A 200 -16.60 4.91 -1.89
C ILE A 200 -16.67 5.18 -0.39
N ASP A 201 -16.53 4.15 0.44
CA ASP A 201 -16.59 4.30 1.90
C ASP A 201 -15.39 5.12 2.42
N ASN A 202 -14.21 4.90 1.83
CA ASN A 202 -13.00 5.66 2.09
C ASN A 202 -13.17 7.15 1.75
N LEU A 203 -13.86 7.47 0.65
CA LEU A 203 -14.14 8.85 0.26
C LEU A 203 -14.97 9.57 1.32
N GLN A 204 -15.97 8.91 1.91
CA GLN A 204 -16.85 9.52 2.91
C GLN A 204 -16.09 9.89 4.19
N VAL A 205 -15.21 9.01 4.66
CA VAL A 205 -14.41 9.25 5.88
C VAL A 205 -13.22 10.19 5.67
N THR A 206 -12.80 10.43 4.42
CA THR A 206 -11.67 11.30 4.09
C THR A 206 -12.07 12.78 4.12
N LYS A 207 -11.23 13.64 4.68
CA LYS A 207 -11.39 15.10 4.66
C LYS A 207 -11.39 15.63 3.23
N ILE A 208 -12.10 16.74 2.98
CA ILE A 208 -12.00 17.44 1.69
C ILE A 208 -10.54 17.77 1.40
N GLY A 209 -10.08 17.47 0.17
CA GLY A 209 -8.68 17.63 -0.23
C GLY A 209 -7.72 16.58 0.31
N GLY A 210 -8.19 15.62 1.13
CA GLY A 210 -7.44 14.47 1.62
C GLY A 210 -7.18 13.41 0.56
N TYR A 211 -6.39 12.40 0.91
CA TYR A 211 -5.76 11.48 -0.05
C TYR A 211 -6.07 10.01 0.25
N SER A 212 -6.13 9.20 -0.82
CA SER A 212 -6.09 7.74 -0.76
C SER A 212 -4.96 7.25 -1.65
N VAL A 213 -3.96 6.61 -1.04
CA VAL A 213 -2.70 6.23 -1.68
C VAL A 213 -2.53 4.72 -1.62
N TRP A 214 -2.42 4.09 -2.78
CA TRP A 214 -2.42 2.64 -2.92
C TRP A 214 -1.14 2.17 -3.60
N VAL A 215 -0.37 1.32 -2.91
CA VAL A 215 0.82 0.68 -3.47
C VAL A 215 0.41 -0.60 -4.18
N VAL A 216 0.55 -0.59 -5.51
CA VAL A 216 0.10 -1.67 -6.38
C VAL A 216 1.09 -2.19 -7.38
N LYS A 217 0.80 -3.41 -7.87
CA LYS A 217 1.62 -4.07 -8.87
C LYS A 217 0.76 -4.52 -10.02
N ASP A 218 1.26 -4.21 -11.20
CA ASP A 218 0.83 -4.87 -12.41
C ASP A 218 1.42 -6.27 -12.45
N TYR A 219 0.72 -7.16 -13.15
CA TYR A 219 1.12 -8.55 -13.24
C TYR A 219 0.78 -9.11 -14.62
N ARG A 220 1.13 -10.37 -14.84
CA ARG A 220 0.77 -11.13 -16.04
C ARG A 220 -0.03 -12.34 -15.60
N ASP A 221 -1.13 -12.63 -16.28
CA ASP A 221 -1.89 -13.86 -16.06
C ASP A 221 -1.54 -14.88 -17.15
N THR A 222 -0.49 -15.64 -16.86
CA THR A 222 0.04 -16.67 -17.76
C THR A 222 -0.94 -17.82 -17.99
N LYS A 223 -1.84 -18.08 -17.02
CA LYS A 223 -2.82 -19.17 -17.10
C LYS A 223 -3.92 -18.86 -18.11
N ASN A 224 -4.45 -17.63 -18.05
CA ASN A 224 -5.49 -17.18 -18.97
C ASN A 224 -4.93 -16.53 -20.24
N LYS A 225 -3.60 -16.61 -20.43
CA LYS A 225 -2.87 -16.03 -21.58
C LYS A 225 -3.09 -14.52 -21.73
N ILE A 226 -3.32 -13.82 -20.62
CA ILE A 226 -3.43 -12.36 -20.62
C ILE A 226 -2.01 -11.80 -20.44
N PRO A 227 -1.47 -11.12 -21.46
CA PRO A 227 -0.07 -10.73 -21.45
C PRO A 227 0.23 -9.72 -20.35
N TYR A 228 -0.69 -8.82 -20.01
CA TYR A 228 -0.48 -7.76 -19.03
C TYR A 228 -1.81 -7.38 -18.38
N ILE A 229 -1.80 -7.21 -17.07
CA ILE A 229 -2.91 -6.66 -16.29
C ILE A 229 -2.37 -5.43 -15.58
N ASP A 230 -2.83 -4.27 -16.03
CA ASP A 230 -2.45 -2.93 -15.57
C ASP A 230 -3.31 -2.48 -14.40
N PHE A 231 -3.23 -3.24 -13.29
CA PHE A 231 -4.06 -3.01 -12.12
C PHE A 231 -3.97 -1.57 -11.57
N HIS A 232 -2.84 -0.89 -11.72
CA HIS A 232 -2.75 0.52 -11.34
C HIS A 232 -3.71 1.42 -12.14
N SER A 233 -3.87 1.19 -13.45
CA SER A 233 -4.80 1.92 -14.31
C SER A 233 -6.25 1.60 -13.97
N ASP A 234 -6.55 0.33 -13.73
CA ASP A 234 -7.88 -0.13 -13.34
C ASP A 234 -8.27 0.50 -11.99
N LEU A 235 -7.35 0.50 -11.02
CA LEU A 235 -7.57 1.14 -9.73
C LEU A 235 -7.81 2.64 -9.87
N ALA A 236 -7.05 3.34 -10.71
CA ALA A 236 -7.27 4.76 -10.98
C ALA A 236 -8.64 5.02 -11.61
N SER A 237 -9.09 4.14 -12.51
CA SER A 237 -10.40 4.23 -13.16
C SER A 237 -11.54 3.99 -12.17
N VAL A 238 -11.44 2.92 -11.38
CA VAL A 238 -12.38 2.61 -10.29
C VAL A 238 -12.43 3.76 -9.26
N GLY A 239 -11.28 4.36 -8.93
CA GLY A 239 -11.21 5.53 -8.06
C GLY A 239 -12.00 6.73 -8.60
N LYS A 240 -11.84 7.05 -9.89
CA LYS A 240 -12.62 8.11 -10.55
C LYS A 240 -14.12 7.82 -10.52
N GLU A 241 -14.52 6.59 -10.82
CA GLU A 241 -15.93 6.18 -10.74
C GLU A 241 -16.49 6.24 -9.32
N ALA A 242 -15.65 6.05 -8.30
CA ALA A 242 -16.01 6.19 -6.90
C ALA A 242 -16.08 7.65 -6.42
N GLY A 243 -15.74 8.62 -7.28
CA GLY A 243 -15.80 10.06 -6.97
C GLY A 243 -14.46 10.69 -6.58
N TRP A 244 -13.35 9.96 -6.69
CA TRP A 244 -12.02 10.51 -6.46
C TRP A 244 -11.46 11.23 -7.69
N TYR A 245 -10.57 12.19 -7.49
CA TYR A 245 -9.67 12.63 -8.55
C TYR A 245 -8.44 11.74 -8.60
N TYR A 246 -8.12 11.22 -9.77
CA TYR A 246 -6.81 10.62 -10.02
C TYR A 246 -5.77 11.74 -10.04
N HIS A 247 -5.03 11.85 -8.95
CA HIS A 247 -4.25 13.05 -8.65
C HIS A 247 -2.81 12.94 -9.14
N ASP A 248 -2.16 11.80 -8.93
CA ASP A 248 -0.77 11.59 -9.32
C ASP A 248 -0.43 10.09 -9.37
N LEU A 249 0.73 9.77 -9.96
CA LEU A 249 1.29 8.42 -10.05
C LEU A 249 2.79 8.46 -9.76
N ILE A 250 3.21 7.64 -8.81
CA ILE A 250 4.63 7.45 -8.49
C ILE A 250 5.05 6.03 -8.82
N ILE A 251 6.21 5.87 -9.47
CA ILE A 251 6.79 4.59 -9.82
C ILE A 251 7.87 4.25 -8.79
N TRP A 252 7.63 3.21 -8.00
CA TRP A 252 8.64 2.62 -7.14
C TRP A 252 9.45 1.59 -7.92
N ASN A 253 10.64 1.99 -8.37
CA ASN A 253 11.61 1.16 -9.07
C ASN A 253 12.32 0.22 -8.08
N GLN A 254 12.21 -1.09 -8.33
CA GLN A 254 12.83 -2.15 -7.52
C GLN A 254 13.84 -2.99 -8.31
N ASN A 255 14.35 -2.47 -9.44
CA ASN A 255 15.31 -3.19 -10.29
C ASN A 255 16.57 -3.64 -9.55
N PHE A 256 17.07 -2.84 -8.61
CA PHE A 256 18.25 -3.20 -7.81
C PHE A 256 17.98 -4.29 -6.76
N GLN A 257 16.71 -4.59 -6.48
CA GLN A 257 16.32 -5.56 -5.44
C GLN A 257 15.90 -6.92 -6.01
N ARG A 258 15.51 -6.95 -7.28
CA ARG A 258 14.92 -8.12 -7.92
C ARG A 258 15.80 -8.58 -9.07
N ARG A 259 16.19 -9.85 -9.04
CA ARG A 259 16.93 -10.47 -10.14
C ARG A 259 16.05 -10.51 -11.39
N LEU A 260 16.65 -10.18 -12.53
CA LEU A 260 16.01 -10.36 -13.83
C LEU A 260 15.84 -11.85 -14.11
N VAL A 261 14.71 -12.19 -14.71
CA VAL A 261 14.39 -13.55 -15.16
C VAL A 261 14.21 -13.52 -16.67
N LEU A 262 14.68 -14.56 -17.36
CA LEU A 262 14.43 -14.74 -18.78
C LEU A 262 12.97 -15.19 -18.98
N LEU A 263 12.16 -14.38 -19.65
CA LEU A 263 10.72 -14.61 -19.81
C LEU A 263 10.35 -14.75 -21.28
N GLY A 264 9.60 -15.81 -21.59
CA GLY A 264 9.02 -16.08 -22.92
C GLY A 264 10.00 -16.47 -24.03
N TYR A 265 11.31 -16.49 -23.76
CA TYR A 265 12.31 -16.92 -24.74
C TYR A 265 12.11 -18.39 -25.18
N PRO A 266 12.36 -18.72 -26.47
CA PRO A 266 12.64 -17.79 -27.57
C PRO A 266 11.38 -17.21 -28.25
N SER A 267 10.20 -17.65 -27.85
CA SER A 267 8.96 -17.46 -28.62
C SER A 267 8.33 -16.07 -28.51
N VAL A 268 8.33 -15.46 -27.32
CA VAL A 268 7.65 -14.19 -27.04
C VAL A 268 8.50 -13.36 -26.09
N PHE A 269 8.70 -12.06 -26.39
CA PHE A 269 9.47 -11.17 -25.53
C PHE A 269 8.59 -10.59 -24.41
N TYR A 270 9.01 -10.77 -23.15
CA TYR A 270 8.36 -10.13 -21.99
C TYR A 270 9.34 -9.32 -21.16
N THR A 271 8.94 -8.11 -20.80
CA THR A 271 9.69 -7.28 -19.84
C THR A 271 9.50 -7.79 -18.40
N ASN A 272 10.55 -7.68 -17.59
CA ASN A 272 10.49 -7.95 -16.16
C ASN A 272 9.73 -6.81 -15.44
N GLN A 273 8.68 -7.15 -14.71
CA GLN A 273 7.92 -6.20 -13.88
C GLN A 273 8.58 -6.05 -12.51
N ASN A 274 9.59 -5.18 -12.47
CA ASN A 274 10.38 -4.87 -11.27
C ASN A 274 10.04 -3.52 -10.65
N CYS A 275 8.83 -3.02 -10.87
CA CYS A 275 8.32 -1.82 -10.21
C CYS A 275 7.02 -2.11 -9.45
N SER A 276 6.68 -1.20 -8.56
CA SER A 276 5.32 -1.00 -8.07
C SER A 276 4.85 0.38 -8.49
N PHE A 277 3.54 0.55 -8.59
CA PHE A 277 2.89 1.82 -8.85
C PHE A 277 2.24 2.30 -7.56
N ILE A 278 2.37 3.59 -7.27
CA ILE A 278 1.72 4.22 -6.12
C ILE A 278 0.66 5.14 -6.71
N VAL A 279 -0.57 4.66 -6.72
CA VAL A 279 -1.72 5.38 -7.26
C VAL A 279 -2.22 6.35 -6.20
N ILE A 280 -2.25 7.64 -6.55
CA ILE A 280 -2.66 8.70 -5.61
C ILE A 280 -3.99 9.26 -6.07
N LEU A 281 -4.98 9.08 -5.20
CA LEU A 281 -6.33 9.61 -5.35
C LEU A 281 -6.53 10.76 -4.37
N ARG A 282 -7.25 11.81 -4.79
CA ARG A 282 -7.54 12.98 -3.94
C ARG A 282 -9.03 13.26 -3.90
N LYS A 283 -9.57 13.48 -2.71
CA LYS A 283 -10.97 13.88 -2.53
C LYS A 283 -11.14 15.30 -3.08
N PRO A 284 -12.08 15.54 -4.01
CA PRO A 284 -12.25 16.85 -4.63
C PRO A 284 -12.66 17.93 -3.61
N TYR A 285 -12.35 19.19 -3.91
CA TYR A 285 -12.72 20.34 -3.08
C TYR A 285 -14.19 20.73 -3.20
N TYR A 286 -14.85 20.29 -4.27
CA TYR A 286 -16.25 20.55 -4.56
C TYR A 286 -16.89 19.24 -5.00
N ASN A 287 -18.15 19.01 -4.61
CA ASN A 287 -18.97 18.06 -5.33
C ASN A 287 -19.19 18.70 -6.71
N GLY A 288 -18.64 18.10 -7.76
CA GLY A 288 -18.88 18.54 -9.14
C GLY A 288 -20.36 18.59 -9.47
#